data_AF-A0A7J2X8Z5-F1
#
_entry.id   AF-A0A7J2X8Z5-F1
#
_cell.length_a   1.000
_cell.length_b   1.000
_cell.length_c   1.000
_cell.angle_alpha   90.00
_cell.angle_beta   90.00
_cell.angle_gamma   90.00
#
_symmetry.space_group_name_H-M   'P 1'
#
loop_
_entity.id
_entity.type
_entity.pdbx_description
1 polymer ?
#
loop_
_entity_poly.entity_id
_entity_poly.type
_entity_poly.pdbx_seq_one_letter_code
_entity_poly.pdbx_strand_id
1 'polypeptide(L)'
;MEEAVKIKNLVSLLYILSGIAMLLASIVIYYYKLPFTGSGWSIKNHRYWYLFVLSWIFSILTLLIGLVTMIKTKFKKKLREVPVFSTIQKMKLKCKKCGHIFEILVPALDKEYKCPKCGEIGRIEVQSKI
;
A
#
# COMPACT_ATOMS: atom_id res chain seq x y z
N MET A 1 3.08 0.40 16.32
CA MET A 1 2.64 0.43 14.90
C MET A 1 2.71 -0.93 14.22
N GLU A 2 3.70 -1.77 14.56
CA GLU A 2 3.89 -3.09 13.93
C GLU A 2 2.75 -4.07 14.22
N GLU A 3 2.28 -4.13 15.47
CA GLU A 3 1.14 -4.94 15.89
C GLU A 3 -0.14 -4.62 15.11
N ALA A 4 -0.42 -3.34 14.85
CA ALA A 4 -1.56 -2.93 14.05
C ALA A 4 -1.48 -3.38 12.57
N VAL A 5 -0.27 -3.58 12.03
CA VAL A 5 -0.07 -4.12 10.67
C VAL A 5 -0.27 -5.63 10.67
N LYS A 6 0.25 -6.34 11.68
CA LYS A 6 0.03 -7.78 11.85
C LYS A 6 -1.46 -8.12 11.95
N ILE A 7 -2.19 -7.37 12.78
CA ILE A 7 -3.65 -7.54 12.93
C ILE A 7 -4.36 -7.33 11.58
N LYS A 8 -4.03 -6.28 10.83
CA LYS A 8 -4.65 -6.02 9.51
C LYS A 8 -4.38 -7.13 8.50
N ASN A 9 -3.16 -7.65 8.45
CA ASN A 9 -2.82 -8.76 7.56
C ASN A 9 -3.55 -10.05 7.98
N LEU A 10 -3.65 -10.31 9.28
CA LEU A 10 -4.39 -11.47 9.81
C LEU A 10 -5.89 -11.38 9.50
N VAL A 11 -6.51 -10.22 9.71
CA VAL A 11 -7.90 -9.96 9.33
C VAL A 11 -8.11 -10.17 7.83
N SER A 12 -7.19 -9.67 7.00
CA SER A 12 -7.30 -9.84 5.54
C SER A 12 -7.16 -11.31 5.12
N LEU A 13 -6.28 -12.06 5.77
CA LEU A 13 -6.16 -13.51 5.57
C LEU A 13 -7.44 -14.25 5.96
N LEU A 14 -8.08 -13.86 7.08
CA LEU A 14 -9.37 -14.43 7.49
C LEU A 14 -10.47 -14.19 6.46
N TYR A 15 -10.53 -13.00 5.84
CA TYR A 15 -11.47 -12.72 4.74
C TYR A 15 -11.23 -13.61 3.51
N ILE A 16 -9.95 -13.86 3.17
CA ILE A 16 -9.62 -14.73 2.04
C ILE A 16 -10.01 -16.18 2.33
N LEU A 17 -9.66 -16.68 3.51
CA LEU A 17 -9.99 -18.04 3.93
C LEU A 17 -11.51 -18.26 4.04
N SER A 18 -12.26 -17.28 4.57
CA SER A 18 -13.70 -17.37 4.69
C SER A 18 -14.40 -17.38 3.33
N GLY A 19 -13.94 -16.57 2.37
CA GLY A 19 -14.40 -16.61 0.99
C GLY A 19 -14.16 -17.97 0.35
N ILE A 20 -12.93 -18.50 0.40
CA ILE A 20 -12.61 -19.83 -0.15
C ILE A 20 -13.49 -20.91 0.48
N ALA A 21 -13.66 -20.89 1.81
CA ALA A 21 -14.49 -21.86 2.52
C ALA A 21 -15.96 -21.80 2.09
N MET A 22 -16.54 -20.60 1.93
CA MET A 22 -17.91 -20.42 1.43
C MET A 22 -18.09 -20.96 0.01
N LEU A 23 -17.15 -20.68 -0.90
CA LEU A 23 -17.19 -21.22 -2.27
C LEU A 23 -17.11 -22.74 -2.28
N LEU A 24 -16.17 -23.34 -1.55
CA LEU A 24 -16.00 -24.78 -1.51
C LEU A 24 -17.23 -25.47 -0.88
N ALA A 25 -17.75 -24.95 0.22
CA ALA A 25 -18.96 -25.49 0.84
C ALA A 25 -20.16 -25.42 -0.12
N SER A 26 -20.32 -24.31 -0.84
CA SER A 26 -21.36 -24.13 -1.84
C SER A 26 -21.24 -25.14 -2.99
N ILE A 27 -20.03 -25.33 -3.52
CA ILE A 27 -19.75 -26.30 -4.60
C ILE A 27 -20.02 -27.73 -4.11
N VAL A 28 -19.55 -28.10 -2.92
CA VAL A 28 -19.77 -29.45 -2.36
C VAL A 28 -21.26 -29.72 -2.19
N ILE A 29 -22.01 -28.79 -1.59
CA ILE A 29 -23.47 -28.94 -1.43
C ILE A 29 -24.15 -29.06 -2.80
N TYR A 30 -23.75 -28.24 -3.76
CA TYR A 30 -24.32 -28.23 -5.09
C TYR A 30 -24.14 -29.57 -5.82
N TYR A 31 -22.94 -30.14 -5.79
CA TYR A 31 -22.64 -31.37 -6.54
C TYR A 31 -22.99 -32.67 -5.79
N TYR A 32 -22.92 -32.69 -4.46
CA TYR A 32 -23.15 -33.92 -3.68
C TYR A 32 -24.56 -34.08 -3.14
N LYS A 33 -25.29 -32.98 -2.89
CA LYS A 33 -26.61 -33.03 -2.24
C LYS A 33 -27.79 -32.89 -3.20
N LEU A 34 -27.58 -32.39 -4.41
CA LEU A 34 -28.64 -32.20 -5.40
C LEU A 34 -28.54 -33.27 -6.50
N PRO A 35 -29.66 -33.88 -6.91
CA PRO A 35 -29.65 -34.83 -8.01
C PRO A 35 -29.16 -34.14 -9.29
N PHE A 36 -28.36 -34.86 -10.09
CA PHE A 36 -27.77 -34.35 -11.34
C PHE A 36 -28.86 -34.16 -12.41
N THR A 37 -29.59 -33.06 -12.33
CA THR A 37 -30.62 -32.68 -13.30
C THR A 37 -29.98 -31.81 -14.39
N GLY A 38 -29.07 -32.36 -15.20
CA GLY A 38 -28.45 -31.59 -16.31
C GLY A 38 -27.68 -30.32 -15.90
N SER A 39 -27.42 -29.40 -16.84
CA SER A 39 -26.67 -28.17 -16.58
C SER A 39 -27.45 -27.30 -15.59
N GLY A 40 -27.04 -27.25 -14.32
CA GLY A 40 -27.78 -26.54 -13.26
C GLY A 40 -27.72 -25.00 -13.32
N TRP A 41 -27.55 -24.47 -14.53
CA TRP A 41 -27.85 -23.10 -14.95
C TRP A 41 -29.27 -22.95 -15.53
N SER A 42 -30.00 -24.05 -15.73
CA SER A 42 -31.35 -23.99 -16.28
C SER A 42 -32.35 -23.48 -15.23
N ILE A 43 -33.05 -22.39 -15.54
CA ILE A 43 -34.14 -21.79 -14.73
C ILE A 43 -35.18 -22.83 -14.31
N LYS A 44 -35.38 -23.86 -15.15
CA LYS A 44 -36.40 -24.90 -14.96
C LYS A 44 -35.98 -26.01 -14.00
N ASN A 45 -34.72 -26.00 -13.57
CA ASN A 45 -34.06 -27.17 -13.03
C ASN A 45 -34.23 -27.33 -11.53
N HIS A 46 -34.08 -26.25 -10.74
CA HIS A 46 -34.36 -26.26 -9.30
C HIS A 46 -34.71 -24.87 -8.75
N ARG A 47 -35.73 -24.80 -7.88
CA ARG A 47 -36.29 -23.59 -7.24
C ARG A 47 -35.27 -22.71 -6.50
N TYR A 48 -34.13 -23.26 -6.09
CA TYR A 48 -33.17 -22.63 -5.19
C TYR A 48 -31.81 -22.28 -5.83
N TRP A 49 -31.68 -22.38 -7.16
CA TRP A 49 -30.42 -22.08 -7.87
C TRP A 49 -29.87 -20.67 -7.57
N TYR A 50 -30.73 -19.67 -7.41
CA TYR A 50 -30.33 -18.30 -7.10
C TYR A 50 -29.58 -18.17 -5.75
N LEU A 51 -29.80 -19.06 -4.78
CA LEU A 51 -29.08 -19.05 -3.51
C LEU A 51 -27.60 -19.41 -3.68
N PHE A 52 -27.29 -20.30 -4.62
CA PHE A 52 -25.91 -20.66 -4.95
C PHE A 52 -25.20 -19.53 -5.67
N VAL A 53 -25.88 -18.88 -6.63
CA VAL A 53 -25.36 -17.69 -7.31
C VAL A 53 -25.10 -16.56 -6.31
N LEU A 54 -26.04 -16.32 -5.39
CA LEU A 54 -25.88 -15.33 -4.33
C LEU A 54 -24.68 -15.66 -3.42
N SER A 55 -24.54 -16.92 -3.03
CA SER A 55 -23.38 -17.41 -2.26
C SER A 55 -22.06 -17.16 -2.97
N TRP A 56 -21.98 -17.41 -4.28
CA TRP A 56 -20.79 -17.16 -5.08
C TRP A 56 -20.49 -15.66 -5.17
N ILE A 57 -21.51 -14.82 -5.36
CA ILE A 57 -21.35 -13.35 -5.36
C ILE A 57 -20.78 -12.89 -4.02
N PHE A 58 -21.35 -13.33 -2.89
CA PHE A 58 -20.85 -12.97 -1.56
C PHE A 58 -19.41 -13.44 -1.35
N SER A 59 -19.07 -14.64 -1.79
CA SER A 59 -17.71 -15.15 -1.68
C SER A 59 -16.72 -14.35 -2.53
N ILE A 60 -17.10 -13.93 -3.73
CA ILE A 60 -16.23 -13.11 -4.58
C ILE A 60 -16.02 -11.74 -3.92
N LEU A 61 -17.08 -11.15 -3.36
CA LEU A 61 -16.99 -9.89 -2.64
C LEU A 61 -16.04 -9.98 -1.44
N THR A 62 -16.11 -11.03 -0.62
CA THR A 62 -15.19 -11.20 0.53
C THR A 62 -13.74 -11.39 0.08
N LEU A 63 -13.51 -12.14 -1.00
CA LEU A 63 -12.18 -12.30 -1.60
C LEU A 63 -11.61 -10.98 -2.12
N LEU A 64 -12.42 -10.19 -2.83
CA LEU A 64 -12.01 -8.89 -3.35
C LEU A 64 -11.66 -7.92 -2.21
N ILE A 65 -12.47 -7.90 -1.15
CA ILE A 65 -12.20 -7.07 0.04
C ILE A 65 -10.86 -7.49 0.67
N GLY A 66 -10.64 -8.79 0.91
CA GLY A 66 -9.39 -9.30 1.47
C GLY A 66 -8.16 -9.02 0.61
N LEU A 67 -8.31 -9.10 -0.72
CA LEU A 67 -7.23 -8.81 -1.68
C LEU A 67 -6.88 -7.32 -1.69
N VAL A 68 -7.89 -6.44 -1.77
CA VAL A 68 -7.69 -4.98 -1.80
C VAL A 68 -7.03 -4.50 -0.52
N THR A 69 -7.44 -5.01 0.64
CA THR A 69 -6.84 -4.62 1.93
C THR A 69 -5.38 -5.07 2.03
N MET A 70 -5.04 -6.29 1.59
CA MET A 70 -3.65 -6.79 1.53
C MET A 70 -2.76 -5.99 0.59
N ILE A 71 -3.26 -5.65 -0.61
CA ILE A 71 -2.53 -4.82 -1.56
C ILE A 71 -2.27 -3.44 -0.95
N LYS A 72 -3.29 -2.82 -0.35
CA LYS A 72 -3.18 -1.51 0.28
C LYS A 72 -2.18 -1.49 1.44
N THR A 73 -2.14 -2.53 2.28
CA THR A 73 -1.15 -2.61 3.38
C THR A 73 0.26 -2.78 2.84
N LYS A 74 0.46 -3.61 1.81
CA LYS A 74 1.77 -3.83 1.16
C LYS A 74 2.30 -2.55 0.50
N PHE A 75 1.46 -1.83 -0.25
CA PHE A 75 1.82 -0.53 -0.84
C PHE A 75 2.15 0.52 0.22
N LYS A 76 1.36 0.63 1.29
CA LYS A 76 1.64 1.57 2.39
C LYS A 76 2.93 1.25 3.15
N LYS A 77 3.29 -0.04 3.26
CA LYS A 77 4.58 -0.44 3.83
C LYS A 77 5.72 -0.01 2.91
N LYS A 78 5.62 -0.31 1.60
CA LYS A 78 6.60 0.08 0.59
C LYS A 78 6.83 1.60 0.54
N LEU A 79 5.76 2.41 0.62
CA LEU A 79 5.87 3.88 0.67
C LEU A 79 6.58 4.42 1.93
N ARG A 80 6.51 3.70 3.06
CA ARG A 80 7.28 4.07 4.27
C ARG A 80 8.75 3.66 4.21
N GLU A 81 9.05 2.61 3.45
CA GLU A 81 10.41 2.11 3.25
C GLU A 81 11.17 2.91 2.19
N VAL A 82 10.47 3.63 1.29
CA VAL A 82 11.13 4.65 0.46
C VAL A 82 11.79 5.64 1.41
N PRO A 83 13.13 5.82 1.35
CA PRO A 83 13.78 6.81 2.17
C PRO A 83 13.16 8.14 1.80
N VAL A 84 12.43 8.74 2.74
CA VAL A 84 12.09 10.15 2.65
C VAL A 84 13.45 10.84 2.60
N PHE A 85 13.86 11.27 1.40
CA PHE A 85 15.04 12.11 1.19
C PHE A 85 14.79 13.52 1.76
N SER A 86 14.23 13.62 2.96
CA SER A 86 14.42 14.76 3.83
C SER A 86 15.72 14.54 4.60
N THR A 87 16.80 14.24 3.88
CA THR A 87 18.14 14.42 4.43
C THR A 87 18.32 15.92 4.41
N ILE A 88 17.86 16.59 5.47
CA ILE A 88 18.26 17.97 5.72
C ILE A 88 19.75 17.89 6.03
N GLN A 89 20.55 17.92 4.97
CA GLN A 89 21.97 17.71 5.06
C GLN A 89 22.55 18.99 5.61
N LYS A 90 22.97 18.94 6.87
CA LYS A 90 23.67 20.06 7.51
C LYS A 90 25.01 20.19 6.81
N MET A 91 25.19 21.27 6.06
CA MET A 91 26.46 21.58 5.41
C MET A 91 27.09 22.80 6.09
N LYS A 92 28.40 22.73 6.30
CA LYS A 92 29.21 23.88 6.74
C LYS A 92 29.68 24.63 5.50
N LEU A 93 29.24 25.87 5.35
CA LEU A 93 29.66 26.75 4.25
C LEU A 93 30.63 27.80 4.76
N LYS A 94 31.65 28.11 3.94
CA LYS A 94 32.58 29.23 4.17
C LYS A 94 32.28 30.33 3.16
N CYS A 95 32.02 31.55 3.65
CA CYS A 95 31.87 32.71 2.78
C CYS A 95 33.21 33.05 2.09
N LYS A 96 33.19 33.24 0.75
CA LYS A 96 34.39 33.60 -0.03
C LYS A 96 34.91 35.00 0.28
N LYS A 97 34.05 35.97 0.61
CA LYS A 97 34.47 37.35 0.93
C LYS A 97 34.93 37.54 2.38
N CYS A 98 34.10 37.18 3.36
CA CYS A 98 34.40 37.47 4.77
C CYS A 98 35.04 36.30 5.52
N GLY A 99 35.19 35.13 4.88
CA GLY A 99 35.79 33.93 5.47
C GLY A 99 34.97 33.26 6.58
N HIS A 100 33.80 33.80 6.93
CA HIS A 100 32.96 33.28 8.00
C HIS A 100 32.38 31.91 7.65
N ILE A 101 32.46 30.96 8.59
CA ILE A 101 31.94 29.60 8.45
C ILE A 101 30.63 29.51 9.22
N PHE A 102 29.56 29.06 8.56
CA PHE A 102 28.24 28.91 9.16
C PHE A 102 27.54 27.65 8.64
N GLU A 103 26.63 27.12 9.43
CA GLU A 103 25.86 25.92 9.11
C GLU A 103 24.55 26.32 8.44
N ILE A 104 24.22 25.64 7.35
CA ILE A 104 22.90 25.76 6.72
C ILE A 104 22.22 24.40 6.61
N LEU A 105 20.90 24.45 6.71
CA LEU A 105 20.00 23.35 6.39
C LEU A 105 19.66 23.55 4.91
N VAL A 106 20.17 22.70 4.02
CA VAL A 106 19.86 22.81 2.59
C VAL A 106 18.49 22.16 2.36
N PRO A 107 17.39 22.91 2.12
CA PRO A 107 16.23 22.31 1.49
C PRO A 107 16.62 21.96 0.05
N ALA A 108 16.19 20.80 -0.44
CA ALA A 108 16.57 20.27 -1.76
C ALA A 108 16.22 21.19 -2.96
N LEU A 109 15.57 22.34 -2.73
CA LEU A 109 15.12 23.28 -3.76
C LEU A 109 15.90 24.61 -3.80
N ASP A 110 16.50 25.08 -2.70
CA ASP A 110 17.05 26.45 -2.65
C ASP A 110 18.57 26.46 -2.84
N LYS A 111 19.00 26.93 -4.02
CA LYS A 111 20.42 26.98 -4.44
C LYS A 111 21.17 28.23 -3.99
N GLU A 112 20.46 29.19 -3.38
CA GLU A 112 21.00 30.49 -2.99
C GLU A 112 20.97 30.65 -1.47
N TYR A 113 22.08 31.11 -0.90
CA TYR A 113 22.21 31.35 0.54
C TYR A 113 22.82 32.74 0.79
N LYS A 114 22.40 33.40 1.88
CA LYS A 114 22.97 34.69 2.30
C LYS A 114 23.92 34.49 3.48
N CYS A 115 25.09 35.11 3.42
CA CYS A 115 26.01 35.10 4.55
C CYS A 115 25.48 36.00 5.69
N PRO A 116 25.37 35.52 6.94
CA PRO A 116 24.84 36.31 8.06
C PRO A 116 25.76 37.48 8.46
N LYS A 117 27.03 37.46 8.06
CA LYS A 117 28.01 38.49 8.44
C LYS A 117 28.13 39.62 7.41
N CYS A 118 28.04 39.31 6.12
CA CYS A 118 28.24 40.31 5.05
C CYS A 118 27.04 40.49 4.13
N GLY A 119 25.94 39.75 4.34
CA GLY A 119 24.70 39.88 3.56
C GLY A 119 24.79 39.39 2.12
N GLU A 120 25.94 38.87 1.70
CA GLU A 120 26.18 38.48 0.31
C GLU A 120 25.55 37.13 -0.06
N ILE A 121 25.03 37.05 -1.28
CA ILE A 121 24.37 35.87 -1.83
C ILE A 121 25.43 34.97 -2.47
N GLY A 122 25.56 33.74 -1.95
CA GLY A 122 26.37 32.67 -2.53
C GLY A 122 25.51 31.58 -3.16
N ARG A 123 26.07 30.85 -4.13
CA ARG A 123 25.46 29.65 -4.72
C ARG A 123 26.12 28.39 -4.20
N ILE A 124 25.32 27.37 -3.87
CA ILE A 124 25.81 26.05 -3.48
C ILE A 124 25.91 25.22 -4.75
N GLU A 125 27.12 24.96 -5.21
CA GLU A 125 27.36 23.91 -6.21
C GLU A 125 27.46 22.59 -5.47
N VAL A 126 26.38 21.79 -5.51
CA VAL A 126 26.42 20.41 -5.04
C VAL A 126 27.34 19.65 -6.00
N GLN A 127 28.59 19.42 -5.59
CA GLN A 127 29.46 18.54 -6.33
C GLN A 127 28.82 17.15 -6.31
N SER A 128 28.38 16.68 -7.48
CA SER A 128 27.90 15.32 -7.67
C SER A 128 28.98 14.37 -7.17
N LYS A 129 28.70 13.67 -6.09
CA LYS A 129 29.57 12.61 -5.59
C LYS A 129 29.56 11.51 -6.67
N ILE A 130 30.73 11.26 -7.25
CA ILE A 130 31.02 10.11 -8.13
C ILE A 130 30.71 8.81 -7.38
#